data_AF-A0A257KYJ2-F1
#
_entry.id   AF-A0A257KYJ2-F1
#
_cell.length_a   1.000
_cell.length_b   1.000
_cell.length_c   1.000
_cell.angle_alpha   90.00
_cell.angle_beta   90.00
_cell.angle_gamma   90.00
#
_symmetry.space_group_name_H-M   'P 1'
#
loop_
_entity.id
_entity.type
_entity.pdbx_description
1 polymer ?
#
loop_
_entity_poly.entity_id
_entity_poly.type
_entity_poly.pdbx_seq_one_letter_code
_entity_poly.pdbx_strand_id
1 'polypeptide(L)'
;MGAGAGGIVAAAMLVAALSRWALPVYLALVLAGAAWMSVMSTFNTATQTSAPAWVRSRATAMHVLSALGSFALGSAFWGAVAGIAGLPVALCLAAALMLAGLLLARRFPLRVGAPHEVTQAPFTDLLLADQPDPEAGPVAVELIYRVRPEAVEAFLAAAQGLRAPRQRDGATFWRLYRDLDDRSRYVERFIVTRWADYLHQRARTTVADQTLEATLREHLLPGEDVVMRHYLAER
;
A
#
# COMPACT_ATOMS: atom_id res chain seq x y z
N MET A 1 6.20 -17.96 4.78
CA MET A 1 5.08 -18.92 4.76
C MET A 1 4.73 -19.41 3.34
N GLY A 2 4.62 -18.53 2.33
CA GLY A 2 4.27 -18.93 0.95
C GLY A 2 5.20 -19.95 0.27
N ALA A 3 6.48 -19.96 0.64
CA ALA A 3 7.46 -20.86 0.05
C ALA A 3 7.23 -22.36 0.33
N GLY A 4 6.87 -22.70 1.57
CA GLY A 4 6.58 -24.09 1.94
C GLY A 4 5.31 -24.61 1.29
N ALA A 5 4.27 -23.77 1.23
CA ALA A 5 2.99 -24.14 0.63
C ALA A 5 3.09 -24.39 -0.87
N GLY A 6 3.85 -23.57 -1.62
CA GLY A 6 4.08 -23.79 -3.05
C GLY A 6 4.80 -25.12 -3.33
N GLY A 7 5.78 -25.48 -2.50
CA GLY A 7 6.47 -26.77 -2.59
C GLY A 7 5.55 -27.97 -2.33
N ILE A 8 4.65 -27.88 -1.35
CA ILE A 8 3.67 -28.94 -1.05
C ILE A 8 2.72 -29.18 -2.23
N VAL A 9 2.21 -28.11 -2.84
CA VAL A 9 1.31 -28.21 -4.01
C VAL A 9 2.05 -28.80 -5.23
N ALA A 10 3.29 -28.37 -5.48
CA ALA A 10 4.10 -28.94 -6.56
C ALA A 10 4.39 -30.44 -6.34
N ALA A 11 4.71 -30.84 -5.11
CA ALA A 11 4.90 -32.25 -4.76
C ALA A 11 3.61 -33.05 -4.97
N ALA A 12 2.45 -32.50 -4.60
CA ALA A 12 1.17 -33.16 -4.82
C ALA A 12 0.84 -33.36 -6.30
N MET A 13 1.16 -32.39 -7.16
CA MET A 13 1.03 -32.53 -8.61
C MET A 13 1.93 -33.65 -9.16
N LEU A 14 3.17 -33.77 -8.69
CA LEU A 14 4.08 -34.84 -9.11
C LEU A 14 3.63 -36.22 -8.64
N VAL A 15 3.14 -36.33 -7.39
CA VAL A 15 2.56 -37.58 -6.87
C VAL A 15 1.34 -37.97 -7.68
N ALA A 16 0.45 -37.04 -8.02
CA ALA A 16 -0.71 -37.30 -8.88
C ALA A 16 -0.32 -37.69 -10.31
N ALA A 17 0.77 -37.15 -10.85
CA ALA A 17 1.25 -37.45 -12.20
C ALA A 17 1.90 -38.84 -12.32
N LEU A 18 2.64 -39.26 -11.29
CA LEU A 18 3.52 -40.44 -11.34
C LEU A 18 2.97 -41.66 -10.58
N SER A 19 2.09 -41.46 -9.59
CA SER A 19 1.54 -42.54 -8.79
C SER A 19 0.44 -43.30 -9.54
N ARG A 20 0.53 -44.62 -9.52
CA ARG A 20 -0.54 -45.53 -9.97
C ARG A 20 -1.51 -45.91 -8.84
N TRP A 21 -1.20 -45.52 -7.60
CA TRP A 21 -1.93 -45.90 -6.39
C TRP A 21 -2.74 -44.70 -5.89
N ALA A 22 -3.99 -44.96 -5.49
CA ALA A 22 -4.92 -43.90 -5.07
C ALA A 22 -4.57 -43.29 -3.70
N LEU A 23 -4.07 -44.11 -2.76
CA LEU A 23 -3.82 -43.66 -1.38
C LEU A 23 -2.79 -42.51 -1.29
N PRO A 24 -1.61 -42.58 -1.95
CA PRO A 24 -0.66 -41.46 -1.97
C PRO A 24 -1.25 -40.19 -2.59
N VAL A 25 -2.10 -40.33 -3.61
CA VAL A 25 -2.73 -39.19 -4.29
C VAL A 25 -3.71 -38.49 -3.37
N TYR A 26 -4.56 -39.23 -2.65
CA TYR A 26 -5.50 -38.64 -1.69
C TYR A 26 -4.79 -37.89 -0.57
N LEU A 27 -3.76 -38.49 0.03
CA LEU A 27 -2.97 -37.83 1.07
C LEU A 27 -2.31 -36.55 0.56
N ALA A 28 -1.73 -36.60 -0.64
CA ALA A 28 -1.11 -35.44 -1.26
C ALA A 28 -2.12 -34.31 -1.55
N LEU A 29 -3.33 -34.65 -2.03
CA LEU A 29 -4.39 -33.68 -2.29
C LEU A 29 -4.91 -33.03 -1.00
N VAL A 30 -5.01 -33.76 0.10
CA VAL A 30 -5.38 -33.20 1.42
C VAL A 30 -4.35 -32.17 1.88
N LEU A 31 -3.06 -32.51 1.79
CA LEU A 31 -1.98 -31.59 2.16
C LEU A 31 -1.93 -30.36 1.24
N ALA A 32 -2.14 -30.56 -0.07
CA ALA A 32 -2.23 -29.48 -1.04
C ALA A 32 -3.42 -28.54 -0.74
N GLY A 33 -4.57 -29.09 -0.36
CA GLY A 33 -5.75 -28.31 0.05
C GLY A 33 -5.47 -27.44 1.28
N ALA A 34 -4.86 -28.00 2.31
CA ALA A 34 -4.48 -27.25 3.52
C ALA A 34 -3.44 -26.14 3.20
N ALA A 35 -2.44 -26.46 2.37
CA ALA A 35 -1.43 -25.51 1.93
C ALA A 35 -2.05 -24.35 1.13
N TRP A 36 -2.94 -24.66 0.17
CA TRP A 36 -3.64 -23.67 -0.64
C TRP A 36 -4.51 -22.75 0.22
N MET A 37 -5.33 -23.31 1.12
CA MET A 37 -6.21 -22.53 2.01
C MET A 37 -5.41 -21.57 2.90
N SER A 38 -4.27 -22.02 3.42
CA SER A 38 -3.37 -21.19 4.24
C SER A 38 -2.82 -20.00 3.46
N VAL A 39 -2.42 -20.21 2.20
CA VAL A 39 -1.93 -19.16 1.31
C VAL A 39 -3.04 -18.16 0.96
N MET A 40 -4.24 -18.64 0.61
CA MET A 40 -5.37 -17.77 0.29
C MET A 40 -5.80 -16.92 1.50
N SER A 41 -5.85 -17.50 2.69
CA SER A 41 -6.14 -16.75 3.92
C SER A 41 -5.09 -15.65 4.18
N THR A 42 -3.80 -15.96 3.96
CA THR A 42 -2.70 -14.99 4.11
C THR A 42 -2.82 -13.86 3.10
N PHE A 43 -3.07 -14.16 1.83
CA PHE A 43 -3.24 -13.14 0.79
C PHE A 43 -4.45 -12.25 1.06
N ASN A 44 -5.58 -12.85 1.44
CA ASN A 44 -6.80 -12.12 1.75
C ASN A 44 -6.57 -11.16 2.94
N THR A 45 -5.93 -11.65 4.00
CA THR A 45 -5.54 -10.82 5.15
C THR A 45 -4.62 -9.69 4.72
N ALA A 46 -3.56 -9.99 3.95
CA ALA A 46 -2.60 -8.99 3.49
C ALA A 46 -3.25 -7.90 2.63
N THR A 47 -4.17 -8.26 1.73
CA THR A 47 -4.93 -7.29 0.92
C THR A 47 -5.80 -6.40 1.81
N GLN A 48 -6.48 -6.96 2.80
CA GLN A 48 -7.34 -6.19 3.69
C GLN A 48 -6.56 -5.27 4.63
N THR A 49 -5.40 -5.70 5.13
CA THR A 49 -4.57 -4.93 6.07
C THR A 49 -3.67 -3.91 5.38
N SER A 50 -3.33 -4.09 4.11
CA SER A 50 -2.52 -3.12 3.36
C SER A 50 -3.37 -2.00 2.73
N ALA A 51 -4.70 -2.15 2.72
CA ALA A 51 -5.62 -1.16 2.19
C ALA A 51 -6.23 -0.28 3.30
N PRO A 52 -6.21 1.06 3.17
CA PRO A 52 -6.95 1.95 4.04
C PRO A 52 -8.44 1.59 4.09
N ALA A 53 -9.10 1.82 5.23
CA ALA A 53 -10.50 1.42 5.45
C ALA A 53 -11.47 1.92 4.36
N TRP A 54 -11.24 3.14 3.85
CA TRP A 54 -12.08 3.78 2.83
C TRP A 54 -11.93 3.20 1.41
N VAL A 55 -10.86 2.43 1.11
CA VAL A 55 -10.67 1.71 -0.18
C VAL A 55 -10.74 0.20 -0.03
N ARG A 56 -10.76 -0.33 1.21
CA ARG A 56 -10.64 -1.76 1.49
C ARG A 56 -11.60 -2.62 0.68
N SER A 57 -12.86 -2.18 0.52
CA SER A 57 -13.86 -2.90 -0.28
C SER A 57 -13.48 -2.99 -1.76
N ARG A 58 -13.00 -1.90 -2.37
CA ARG A 58 -12.54 -1.87 -3.77
C ARG A 58 -11.29 -2.72 -3.98
N ALA A 59 -10.32 -2.61 -3.07
CA ALA A 59 -9.10 -3.43 -3.12
C ALA A 59 -9.42 -4.93 -3.01
N THR A 60 -10.34 -5.30 -2.11
CA THR A 60 -10.79 -6.69 -1.94
C THR A 60 -11.53 -7.19 -3.18
N ALA A 61 -12.40 -6.35 -3.78
CA ALA A 61 -13.10 -6.71 -5.01
C ALA A 61 -12.13 -6.96 -6.18
N MET A 62 -11.11 -6.12 -6.34
CA MET A 62 -10.06 -6.32 -7.36
C MET A 62 -9.27 -7.61 -7.11
N HIS A 63 -8.92 -7.91 -5.86
CA HIS A 63 -8.26 -9.16 -5.50
C HIS A 63 -9.10 -10.39 -5.87
N VAL A 64 -10.39 -10.39 -5.53
CA VAL A 64 -11.31 -11.48 -5.87
C VAL A 64 -11.47 -11.62 -7.38
N LEU A 65 -11.63 -10.50 -8.11
CA LEU A 65 -11.73 -10.51 -9.57
C LEU A 65 -10.47 -11.09 -10.22
N SER A 66 -9.29 -10.67 -9.78
CA SER A 66 -8.02 -11.21 -10.28
C SER A 66 -7.87 -12.70 -9.95
N ALA A 67 -8.28 -13.14 -8.76
CA ALA A 67 -8.23 -14.56 -8.38
C ALA A 67 -9.16 -15.43 -9.22
N LEU A 68 -10.44 -15.03 -9.35
CA LEU A 68 -11.44 -15.75 -10.14
C LEU A 68 -11.10 -15.75 -11.64
N GLY A 69 -10.63 -14.62 -12.17
CA GLY A 69 -10.15 -14.53 -13.55
C GLY A 69 -8.97 -15.47 -13.81
N SER A 70 -8.03 -15.55 -12.87
CA SER A 70 -6.91 -16.49 -12.95
C SER A 70 -7.38 -17.95 -12.91
N PHE A 71 -8.41 -18.28 -12.14
CA PHE A 71 -8.99 -19.62 -12.16
C PHE A 71 -9.60 -19.96 -13.52
N ALA A 72 -10.41 -19.07 -14.10
CA ALA A 72 -11.07 -19.33 -15.38
C ALA A 72 -10.05 -19.54 -16.52
N LEU A 73 -9.08 -18.63 -16.62
CA LEU A 73 -8.00 -18.73 -17.62
C LEU A 73 -7.10 -19.93 -17.36
N GLY A 74 -6.73 -20.16 -16.10
CA GLY A 74 -5.87 -21.27 -15.69
C GLY A 74 -6.51 -22.63 -15.94
N SER A 75 -7.80 -22.80 -15.63
CA SER A 75 -8.51 -24.06 -15.87
C SER A 75 -8.66 -24.34 -17.36
N ALA A 76 -8.96 -23.32 -18.17
CA ALA A 76 -9.05 -23.48 -19.62
C ALA A 76 -7.69 -23.83 -20.23
N PHE A 77 -6.63 -23.12 -19.82
CA PHE A 77 -5.26 -23.38 -20.27
C PHE A 77 -4.79 -24.79 -19.91
N TRP A 78 -4.88 -25.18 -18.63
CA TRP A 78 -4.43 -26.49 -18.18
C TRP A 78 -5.31 -27.63 -18.70
N GLY A 79 -6.60 -27.39 -18.90
CA GLY A 79 -7.50 -28.33 -19.57
C GLY A 79 -7.08 -28.61 -21.01
N ALA A 80 -6.73 -27.57 -21.78
CA ALA A 80 -6.22 -27.72 -23.14
C ALA A 80 -4.87 -28.46 -23.17
N VAL A 81 -3.93 -28.10 -22.28
CA VAL A 81 -2.63 -28.79 -22.17
C VAL A 81 -2.82 -30.27 -21.83
N ALA A 82 -3.70 -30.59 -20.87
CA ALA A 82 -4.00 -31.97 -20.51
C ALA A 82 -4.68 -32.74 -21.66
N GLY A 83 -5.54 -32.08 -22.45
CA GLY A 83 -6.19 -32.68 -23.62
C GLY A 83 -5.22 -33.01 -24.77
N ILE A 84 -4.18 -32.19 -24.96
CA ILE A 84 -3.21 -32.36 -26.07
C ILE A 84 -2.02 -33.23 -25.66
N ALA A 85 -1.43 -32.96 -24.50
CA ALA A 85 -0.17 -33.59 -24.05
C ALA A 85 -0.38 -34.70 -23.00
N GLY A 86 -1.61 -34.88 -22.52
CA GLY A 86 -1.96 -35.83 -21.47
C GLY A 86 -1.83 -35.26 -20.06
N LEU A 87 -2.60 -35.86 -19.14
CA LEU A 87 -2.67 -35.45 -17.73
C LEU A 87 -1.30 -35.49 -17.00
N PRO A 88 -0.46 -36.54 -17.14
CA PRO A 88 0.82 -36.58 -16.43
C PRO A 88 1.77 -35.45 -16.86
N VAL A 89 1.82 -35.14 -18.16
CA VAL A 89 2.68 -34.07 -18.70
C VAL A 89 2.20 -32.71 -18.21
N ALA A 90 0.88 -32.48 -18.23
CA ALA A 90 0.29 -31.25 -17.70
C ALA A 90 0.62 -31.02 -16.23
N LEU A 91 0.48 -32.05 -15.38
CA LEU A 91 0.79 -31.97 -13.96
C LEU A 91 2.29 -31.75 -13.69
N CYS A 92 3.17 -32.41 -14.44
CA CYS A 92 4.62 -32.19 -14.34
C CYS A 92 5.01 -30.76 -14.76
N LEU A 93 4.44 -30.23 -15.84
CA LEU A 93 4.66 -28.85 -16.29
C LEU A 93 4.16 -27.85 -15.23
N ALA A 94 2.98 -28.09 -14.65
CA ALA A 94 2.41 -27.26 -13.60
C ALA A 94 3.28 -27.23 -12.34
N ALA A 95 3.79 -28.40 -11.93
CA ALA A 95 4.73 -28.51 -10.82
C ALA A 95 6.03 -27.72 -11.09
N ALA A 96 6.59 -27.83 -12.30
CA ALA A 96 7.78 -27.08 -12.70
C ALA A 96 7.55 -25.57 -12.67
N LEU A 97 6.41 -25.09 -13.19
CA LEU A 97 6.04 -23.67 -13.17
C LEU A 97 5.82 -23.15 -11.75
N MET A 98 5.20 -23.95 -10.87
CA MET A 98 5.03 -23.60 -9.45
C MET A 98 6.39 -23.43 -8.75
N LEU A 99 7.34 -24.34 -8.99
CA LEU A 99 8.70 -24.26 -8.44
C LEU A 99 9.47 -23.06 -9.00
N ALA A 100 9.33 -22.76 -10.30
CA ALA A 100 9.93 -21.57 -10.90
C ALA A 100 9.35 -20.27 -10.30
N GLY A 101 8.03 -20.22 -10.09
CA GLY A 101 7.37 -19.10 -9.43
C GLY A 101 7.88 -18.87 -8.01
N LEU A 102 8.21 -19.95 -7.28
CA LEU A 102 8.81 -19.85 -5.96
C LEU A 102 10.21 -19.20 -5.98
N LEU A 103 11.03 -19.51 -6.99
CA LEU A 103 12.33 -18.87 -7.17
C LEU A 103 12.17 -17.38 -7.46
N LEU A 104 11.16 -17.00 -8.24
CA LEU A 104 10.87 -15.60 -8.54
C LEU A 104 10.33 -14.84 -7.33
N ALA A 105 9.50 -15.48 -6.50
CA ALA A 105 8.98 -14.90 -5.26
C ALA A 105 10.09 -14.58 -4.22
N ARG A 106 11.24 -15.27 -4.27
CA ARG A 106 12.41 -14.89 -3.47
C ARG A 106 13.01 -13.55 -3.89
N ARG A 107 12.89 -13.17 -5.16
CA ARG A 107 13.42 -11.91 -5.69
C ARG A 107 12.47 -10.73 -5.46
N PHE A 108 11.18 -11.01 -5.28
CA PHE A 108 10.14 -10.01 -5.02
C PHE A 108 9.38 -10.36 -3.72
N PRO A 109 9.98 -10.14 -2.54
CA PRO A 109 9.30 -10.41 -1.28
C PRO A 109 8.06 -9.52 -1.16
N LEU A 110 6.90 -10.14 -0.94
CA LEU A 110 5.67 -9.43 -0.59
C LEU A 110 5.89 -8.69 0.74
N ARG A 111 6.09 -7.38 0.67
CA ARG A 111 6.02 -6.51 1.85
C ARG A 111 4.55 -6.38 2.23
N VAL A 112 4.18 -6.99 3.34
CA VAL A 112 2.92 -6.65 4.03
C VAL A 112 3.13 -5.23 4.57
N GLY A 113 2.29 -4.28 4.14
CA GLY A 113 2.37 -2.91 4.66
C GLY A 113 2.25 -2.92 6.18
N ALA A 114 3.06 -2.13 6.87
CA ALA A 114 3.01 -2.09 8.32
C ALA A 114 1.64 -1.53 8.77
N PRO A 115 1.01 -2.03 9.85
CA PRO A 115 -0.31 -1.57 10.29
C PRO A 115 -0.41 -0.05 10.45
N HIS A 116 0.69 0.59 10.83
CA HIS A 116 0.82 2.04 11.05
C HIS A 116 0.73 2.85 9.74
N GLU A 117 0.99 2.25 8.59
CA GLU A 117 0.91 2.89 7.26
C GLU A 117 -0.55 3.11 6.81
N VAL A 118 -1.51 2.39 7.39
CA VAL A 118 -2.94 2.46 7.04
C VAL A 118 -3.85 2.87 8.18
N THR A 119 -3.34 2.92 9.41
CA THR A 119 -4.12 3.32 10.58
C THR A 119 -4.41 4.81 10.50
N GLN A 120 -5.69 5.19 10.45
CA GLN A 120 -6.10 6.59 10.49
C GLN A 120 -5.69 7.19 11.84
N ALA A 121 -5.03 8.34 11.76
CA ALA A 121 -4.62 9.06 12.94
C ALA A 121 -5.75 9.97 13.44
N PRO A 122 -5.87 10.20 14.76
CA PRO A 122 -6.80 11.18 15.29
C PRO A 122 -6.47 12.56 14.69
N PHE A 123 -7.46 13.23 14.11
CA PHE A 123 -7.32 14.59 13.61
C PHE A 123 -8.17 15.54 14.46
N THR A 124 -7.67 16.75 14.67
CA THR A 124 -8.41 17.83 15.35
C THR A 124 -9.16 18.64 14.29
N ASP A 125 -10.41 18.98 14.54
CA ASP A 125 -11.15 19.85 13.63
C ASP A 125 -10.47 21.21 13.48
N LEU A 126 -10.49 21.76 12.27
CA LEU A 126 -10.00 23.11 12.04
C LEU A 126 -11.03 24.08 12.61
N LEU A 127 -10.63 24.81 13.64
CA LEU A 127 -11.39 25.97 14.11
C LEU A 127 -11.07 27.15 13.19
N LEU A 128 -11.58 27.11 11.96
CA LEU A 128 -11.56 28.24 11.04
C LEU A 128 -12.79 29.12 11.34
N ALA A 129 -12.56 30.42 11.49
CA ALA A 129 -13.61 31.40 11.77
C ALA A 129 -14.63 31.51 10.61
N ASP A 130 -14.18 31.25 9.38
CA ASP A 130 -15.01 31.23 8.18
C ASP A 130 -14.60 30.01 7.33
N GLN A 131 -15.49 29.01 7.27
CA GLN A 131 -15.23 27.81 6.47
C GLN A 131 -15.79 28.02 5.06
N PRO A 132 -14.96 27.92 4.02
CA PRO A 132 -15.43 28.08 2.65
C PRO A 132 -16.39 26.95 2.25
N ASP A 133 -17.17 27.19 1.19
CA ASP A 133 -18.03 26.17 0.59
C ASP A 133 -17.19 24.91 0.26
N PRO A 134 -17.67 23.68 0.53
CA PRO A 134 -16.97 22.44 0.19
C PRO A 134 -16.45 22.36 -1.25
N GLU A 135 -17.14 22.98 -2.22
CA GLU A 135 -16.77 23.00 -3.63
C GLU A 135 -15.83 24.16 -3.99
N ALA A 136 -15.58 25.09 -3.07
CA ALA A 136 -14.68 26.22 -3.29
C ALA A 136 -13.23 25.77 -3.40
N GLY A 137 -12.50 26.40 -4.32
CA GLY A 137 -11.08 26.17 -4.53
C GLY A 137 -10.57 26.86 -5.80
N PRO A 138 -9.28 26.72 -6.12
CA PRO A 138 -8.26 25.92 -5.41
C PRO A 138 -7.94 26.43 -3.99
N VAL A 139 -7.53 25.53 -3.11
CA VAL A 139 -7.10 25.87 -1.75
C VAL A 139 -5.60 25.63 -1.64
N ALA A 140 -4.85 26.67 -1.28
CA ALA A 140 -3.44 26.57 -0.95
C ALA A 140 -3.26 26.46 0.57
N VAL A 141 -2.46 25.49 0.99
CA VAL A 141 -2.13 25.27 2.40
C VAL A 141 -0.65 25.53 2.58
N GLU A 142 -0.33 26.32 3.60
CA GLU A 142 1.04 26.59 4.01
C GLU A 142 1.31 26.04 5.41
N LEU A 143 2.43 25.35 5.57
CA LEU A 143 2.98 25.01 6.86
C LEU A 143 4.33 25.71 7.00
N ILE A 144 4.44 26.53 8.04
CA ILE A 144 5.64 27.33 8.31
C ILE A 144 6.41 26.64 9.43
N TYR A 145 7.66 26.32 9.14
CA TYR A 145 8.60 25.69 10.05
C TYR A 145 9.74 26.66 10.36
N ARG A 146 10.10 26.80 11.63
CA ARG A 146 11.34 27.48 12.04
C ARG A 146 12.34 26.45 12.53
N VAL A 147 13.38 26.21 11.75
CA VAL A 147 14.28 25.07 11.86
C VAL A 147 15.59 25.50 12.51
N ARG A 148 16.15 24.64 13.38
CA ARG A 148 17.48 24.88 13.97
C ARG A 148 18.56 24.85 12.88
N PRO A 149 19.51 25.80 12.85
CA PRO A 149 20.54 25.87 11.82
C PRO A 149 21.32 24.56 11.64
N GLU A 150 21.63 23.86 12.73
CA GLU A 150 22.35 22.59 12.75
C GLU A 150 21.53 21.39 12.26
N ALA A 151 20.21 21.51 12.20
CA ALA A 151 19.29 20.43 11.82
C ALA A 151 18.73 20.56 10.40
N VAL A 152 19.16 21.58 9.63
CA VAL A 152 18.58 21.91 8.31
C VAL A 152 18.64 20.74 7.34
N GLU A 153 19.78 20.06 7.19
CA GLU A 153 19.91 18.94 6.25
C GLU A 153 19.02 17.75 6.63
N ALA A 154 18.94 17.43 7.93
CA ALA A 154 18.06 16.38 8.43
C ALA A 154 16.58 16.73 8.22
N PHE A 155 16.21 17.99 8.48
CA PHE A 155 14.88 18.51 8.21
C PHE A 155 14.50 18.42 6.73
N LEU A 156 15.39 18.85 5.83
CA LEU A 156 15.15 18.79 4.38
C LEU A 156 14.97 17.34 3.90
N ALA A 157 15.78 16.40 4.41
CA ALA A 157 15.64 14.99 4.09
C ALA A 157 14.30 14.42 4.59
N ALA A 158 13.91 14.73 5.82
CA ALA A 158 12.63 14.30 6.39
C ALA A 158 11.44 14.93 5.64
N ALA A 159 11.52 16.21 5.29
CA ALA A 159 10.45 16.94 4.61
C ALA A 159 10.18 16.43 3.20
N GLN A 160 11.18 15.91 2.48
CA GLN A 160 10.95 15.23 1.19
C GLN A 160 10.00 14.03 1.33
N GLY A 161 9.98 13.37 2.49
CA GLY A 161 9.07 12.29 2.81
C GLY A 161 7.59 12.70 2.82
N LEU A 162 7.27 13.98 3.02
CA LEU A 162 5.89 14.49 3.00
C LEU A 162 5.28 14.52 1.60
N ARG A 163 6.09 14.56 0.54
CA ARG A 163 5.60 14.74 -0.83
C ARG A 163 4.64 13.63 -1.25
N ALA A 164 5.03 12.37 -1.04
CA ALA A 164 4.23 11.23 -1.49
C ALA A 164 2.89 11.12 -0.75
N PRO A 165 2.82 11.23 0.59
CA PRO A 165 1.56 11.32 1.32
C PRO A 165 0.66 12.47 0.85
N ARG A 166 1.21 13.70 0.70
CA ARG A 166 0.42 14.86 0.27
C ARG A 166 -0.23 14.63 -1.10
N GLN A 167 0.52 14.06 -2.05
CA GLN A 167 0.00 13.73 -3.39
C GLN A 167 -0.99 12.56 -3.39
N ARG A 168 -0.71 11.50 -2.61
CA ARG A 168 -1.63 10.36 -2.42
C ARG A 168 -3.00 10.83 -1.94
N ASP A 169 -3.02 11.85 -1.07
CA ASP A 169 -4.25 12.31 -0.42
C ASP A 169 -4.97 13.43 -1.20
N GLY A 170 -4.44 13.83 -2.38
CA GLY A 170 -5.14 14.69 -3.34
C GLY A 170 -4.46 16.03 -3.66
N ALA A 171 -3.25 16.29 -3.15
CA ALA A 171 -2.53 17.50 -3.52
C ALA A 171 -2.06 17.46 -4.98
N THR A 172 -2.45 18.46 -5.78
CA THR A 172 -2.04 18.63 -7.18
C THR A 172 -0.65 19.26 -7.29
N PHE A 173 -0.23 19.98 -6.25
CA PHE A 173 1.07 20.63 -6.14
C PHE A 173 1.65 20.42 -4.75
N TRP A 174 2.97 20.24 -4.67
CA TRP A 174 3.71 20.23 -3.39
C TRP A 174 5.11 20.80 -3.61
N ARG A 175 5.54 21.71 -2.72
CA ARG A 175 6.90 22.24 -2.73
C ARG A 175 7.30 22.79 -1.36
N LEU A 176 8.59 22.65 -1.05
CA LEU A 176 9.20 23.25 0.13
C LEU A 176 10.07 24.43 -0.31
N TYR A 177 9.90 25.57 0.36
CA TYR A 177 10.61 26.81 0.11
C TYR A 177 11.43 27.19 1.35
N ARG A 178 12.59 27.81 1.13
CA ARG A 178 13.33 28.51 2.18
C ARG A 178 13.03 30.00 2.04
N ASP A 179 12.69 30.65 3.15
CA ASP A 179 12.54 32.10 3.18
C ASP A 179 13.90 32.77 2.92
N LEU A 180 13.89 33.85 2.13
CA LEU A 180 15.09 34.60 1.79
C LEU A 180 15.42 35.64 2.86
N ASP A 181 14.41 36.14 3.57
CA ASP A 181 14.56 37.14 4.62
C ASP A 181 14.91 36.48 5.98
N ASP A 182 14.40 35.28 6.22
CA ASP A 182 14.69 34.49 7.43
C ASP A 182 15.25 33.10 7.07
N ARG A 183 16.55 32.90 7.27
CA ARG A 183 17.22 31.62 6.96
C ARG A 183 16.74 30.45 7.80
N SER A 184 16.12 30.70 8.96
CA SER A 184 15.56 29.65 9.81
C SER A 184 14.17 29.21 9.33
N ARG A 185 13.53 29.98 8.45
CA ARG A 185 12.14 29.76 8.06
C ARG A 185 12.03 28.97 6.76
N TYR A 186 11.29 27.87 6.84
CA TYR A 186 10.94 27.01 5.71
C TYR A 186 9.43 26.94 5.59
N VAL A 187 8.92 26.98 4.36
CA VAL A 187 7.49 26.97 4.07
C VAL A 187 7.17 25.80 3.14
N GLU A 188 6.43 24.83 3.64
CA GLU A 188 5.79 23.82 2.79
C GLU A 188 4.52 24.42 2.24
N ARG A 189 4.34 24.35 0.92
CA ARG A 189 3.11 24.75 0.25
C ARG A 189 2.58 23.61 -0.60
N PHE A 190 1.31 23.28 -0.44
CA PHE A 190 0.60 22.36 -1.32
C PHE A 190 -0.77 22.92 -1.71
N ILE A 191 -1.28 22.47 -2.86
CA ILE A 191 -2.55 22.92 -3.41
C ILE A 191 -3.46 21.71 -3.57
N VAL A 192 -4.71 21.87 -3.16
CA VAL A 192 -5.81 20.93 -3.38
C VAL A 192 -6.93 21.59 -4.16
N THR A 193 -7.67 20.80 -4.93
CA THR A 193 -8.62 21.33 -5.91
C THR A 193 -9.83 21.97 -5.24
N ARG A 194 -10.31 21.39 -4.13
CA ARG A 194 -11.49 21.86 -3.39
C ARG A 194 -11.28 21.81 -1.89
N TRP A 195 -12.05 22.60 -1.15
CA TRP A 195 -12.07 22.55 0.30
C TRP A 195 -12.46 21.16 0.84
N ALA A 196 -13.44 20.50 0.22
CA ALA A 196 -13.82 19.13 0.56
C ALA A 196 -12.65 18.13 0.41
N ASP A 197 -11.82 18.30 -0.64
CA ASP A 197 -10.66 17.44 -0.86
C ASP A 197 -9.63 17.61 0.26
N TYR A 198 -9.44 18.84 0.74
CA TYR A 198 -8.59 19.14 1.89
C TYR A 198 -9.11 18.49 3.17
N LEU A 199 -10.40 18.63 3.48
CA LEU A 199 -11.01 18.01 4.66
C LEU A 199 -10.87 16.49 4.61
N HIS A 200 -11.12 15.88 3.44
CA HIS A 200 -10.90 14.45 3.22
C HIS A 200 -9.43 14.06 3.34
N GLN A 201 -8.49 14.90 2.91
CA GLN A 201 -7.06 14.66 3.09
C GLN A 201 -6.70 14.63 4.57
N ARG A 202 -7.19 15.58 5.38
CA ARG A 202 -6.97 15.58 6.84
C ARG A 202 -7.56 14.34 7.51
N ALA A 203 -8.78 13.95 7.14
CA ALA A 203 -9.42 12.74 7.64
C ALA A 203 -8.72 11.44 7.21
N ARG A 204 -7.89 11.49 6.16
CA ARG A 204 -7.11 10.34 5.65
C ARG A 204 -5.69 10.26 6.21
N THR A 205 -5.26 11.23 7.02
CA THR A 205 -3.93 11.24 7.68
C THR A 205 -3.69 9.94 8.43
N THR A 206 -2.54 9.32 8.21
CA THR A 206 -2.17 8.05 8.84
C THR A 206 -1.23 8.25 10.04
N VAL A 207 -1.10 7.25 10.91
CA VAL A 207 -0.15 7.30 12.05
C VAL A 207 1.30 7.43 11.56
N ALA A 208 1.63 6.83 10.41
CA ALA A 208 2.92 7.03 9.76
C ALA A 208 3.16 8.50 9.38
N ASP A 209 2.13 9.18 8.85
CA ASP A 209 2.20 10.61 8.53
C ASP A 209 2.42 11.45 9.80
N GLN A 210 1.73 11.12 10.91
CA GLN A 210 1.97 11.79 12.21
C GLN A 210 3.37 11.56 12.75
N THR A 211 3.93 10.36 12.57
CA THR A 211 5.29 10.04 13.01
C THR A 211 6.31 10.87 12.23
N LEU A 212 6.10 11.01 10.92
CA LEU A 212 6.96 11.84 10.07
C LEU A 212 6.84 13.33 10.43
N GLU A 213 5.63 13.82 10.70
CA GLU A 213 5.41 15.17 11.22
C GLU A 213 6.03 15.36 12.62
N ALA A 214 6.03 14.35 13.48
CA ALA A 214 6.70 14.39 14.78
C ALA A 214 8.23 14.50 14.64
N THR A 215 8.84 13.72 13.74
CA THR A 215 10.28 13.84 13.43
C THR A 215 10.62 15.24 12.91
N LEU A 216 9.76 15.84 12.08
CA LEU A 216 9.97 17.23 11.64
C LEU A 216 9.93 18.23 12.79
N ARG A 217 9.04 18.03 13.78
CA ARG A 217 8.97 18.87 14.98
C ARG A 217 10.24 18.81 15.82
N GLU A 218 10.94 17.67 15.85
CA GLU A 218 12.21 17.53 16.57
C GLU A 218 13.32 18.44 16.01
N HIS A 219 13.21 18.93 14.78
CA HIS A 219 14.20 19.80 14.14
C HIS A 219 13.89 21.30 14.29
N LEU A 220 12.77 21.66 14.94
CA LEU A 220 12.35 23.05 15.09
C LEU A 220 13.12 23.79 16.19
N LEU A 221 13.16 25.12 16.10
CA LEU A 221 13.69 25.95 17.18
C LEU A 221 12.93 25.68 18.50
N PRO A 222 13.61 25.75 19.66
CA PRO A 222 12.95 25.50 20.95
C PRO A 222 11.76 26.44 21.17
N GLY A 223 10.58 25.87 21.46
CA GLY A 223 9.36 26.63 21.73
C GLY A 223 8.62 27.16 20.50
N GLU A 224 9.07 26.84 19.29
CA GLU A 224 8.37 27.18 18.04
C GLU A 224 7.46 26.02 17.60
N ASP A 225 6.21 26.37 17.26
CA ASP A 225 5.21 25.45 16.72
C ASP A 225 5.04 25.64 15.21
N VAL A 226 4.57 24.59 14.53
CA VAL A 226 4.25 24.66 13.10
C VAL A 226 3.01 25.52 12.89
N VAL A 227 3.16 26.63 12.17
CA VAL A 227 2.03 27.51 11.86
C VAL A 227 1.40 27.07 10.53
N MET A 228 0.13 26.67 10.59
CA MET A 228 -0.66 26.32 9.41
C MET A 228 -1.52 27.50 8.96
N ARG A 229 -1.53 27.77 7.66
CA ARG A 229 -2.39 28.79 7.03
C ARG A 229 -3.09 28.22 5.82
N HIS A 230 -4.32 28.68 5.59
CA HIS A 230 -5.15 28.29 4.47
C HIS A 230 -5.46 29.53 3.65
N TYR A 231 -5.36 29.40 2.33
CA TYR A 231 -5.67 30.46 1.39
C TYR A 231 -6.62 29.90 0.34
N LEU A 232 -7.77 30.55 0.17
CA LEU A 232 -8.66 30.30 -0.94
C LEU A 232 -8.20 31.15 -2.13
N ALA A 233 -8.09 30.54 -3.31
CA ALA A 233 -7.82 31.29 -4.52
C ALA A 233 -9.06 32.11 -4.91
N GLU A 234 -8.98 33.42 -4.76
CA GLU A 234 -9.94 34.37 -5.31
C GLU A 234 -9.59 34.66 -6.78
N ARG A 235 -10.62 34.88 -7.61
CA ARG A 235 -10.44 35.28 -9.02
C ARG A 235 -9.97 36.72 -9.14
#